data_AF-A0A8T7BP09-F1
#
_entry.id   AF-A0A8T7BP09-F1
#
_cell.length_a   1.000
_cell.length_b   1.000
_cell.length_c   1.000
_cell.angle_alpha   90.00
_cell.angle_beta   90.00
_cell.angle_gamma   90.00
#
_symmetry.space_group_name_H-M   'P 1'
#
loop_
_entity.id
_entity.type
_entity.pdbx_description
1 polymer ?
#
loop_
_entity_poly.entity_id
_entity_poly.type
_entity_poly.pdbx_seq_one_letter_code
_entity_poly.pdbx_strand_id
1 'polypeptide(L)' 'MKIIRGISTIRAHPPCVLSIGNFDGLHLGHQSIIKQLSSYADEHS' A
#
# COMPACT_ATOMS: atom_id res chain seq x y z
N MET A 1 9.40 5.61 2.89
CA MET A 1 8.34 5.71 1.85
C MET A 1 9.00 5.86 0.48
N LYS A 2 8.52 5.12 -0.53
CA LYS A 2 8.99 5.21 -1.92
C LYS A 2 7.82 5.62 -2.81
N ILE A 3 8.01 6.63 -3.66
CA ILE A 3 6.98 7.06 -4.63
C ILE A 3 7.34 6.49 -6.00
N ILE A 4 6.39 5.83 -6.64
CA ILE A 4 6.55 5.28 -7.99
C ILE A 4 5.51 5.96 -8.88
N ARG A 5 5.94 6.50 -10.02
CA ARG A 5 5.07 7.15 -11.01
C ARG A 5 5.04 6.29 -12.26
N GLY A 6 3.94 5.57 -12.45
CA GLY A 6 3.74 4.65 -13.56
C GLY A 6 4.34 3.26 -13.33
N ILE A 7 3.59 2.22 -13.71
CA ILE A 7 3.93 0.82 -13.42
C ILE A 7 5.10 0.30 -14.27
N SER A 8 5.36 0.89 -15.44
CA SER A 8 6.44 0.49 -16.35
C SER A 8 7.84 0.66 -15.76
N THR A 9 8.00 1.47 -14.71
CA THR A 9 9.27 1.63 -13.99
C THR A 9 9.53 0.53 -12.96
N ILE A 10 8.54 -0.33 -12.67
CA ILE A 10 8.67 -1.44 -11.73
C ILE A 10 9.22 -2.66 -12.46
N ARG A 11 10.47 -3.04 -12.17
CA ARG A 11 11.11 -4.24 -12.78
C ARG A 11 10.97 -5.51 -11.96
N ALA A 12 11.04 -5.37 -10.64
CA ALA A 12 10.82 -6.45 -9.67
C ALA A 12 10.38 -5.81 -8.35
N HIS A 13 9.46 -6.46 -7.64
CA HIS A 13 9.00 -6.01 -6.34
C HIS A 13 8.98 -7.20 -5.39
N PRO A 14 9.44 -7.06 -4.12
CA PRO A 14 9.26 -8.11 -3.12
C PRO A 14 7.77 -8.42 -2.92
N PRO A 15 7.44 -9.58 -2.31
CA PRO A 15 6.08 -9.85 -1.85
C PRO A 15 5.53 -8.64 -1.10
N CYS A 16 4.33 -8.21 -1.46
CA CYS A 16 3.72 -7.02 -0.88
C CYS A 16 2.22 -7.20 -0.70
N VAL A 17 1.70 -6.52 0.31
CA VAL A 17 0.26 -6.32 0.50
C VAL A 17 -0.10 -5.00 -0.17
N LEU A 18 -1.12 -5.00 -1.02
CA LEU A 18 -1.48 -3.85 -1.85
C LEU A 18 -2.93 -3.43 -1.60
N SER A 19 -3.16 -2.11 -1.56
CA SER A 19 -4.48 -1.53 -1.73
C SER A 19 -4.46 -0.50 -2.86
N ILE A 20 -5.57 -0.41 -3.58
CA ILE A 20 -5.75 0.47 -4.74
C ILE A 20 -6.92 1.40 -4.44
N GLY A 21 -6.68 2.69 -4.54
CA GLY A 21 -7.69 3.73 -4.33
C GLY A 21 -7.09 5.10 -4.60
N ASN A 22 -7.95 6.12 -4.72
CA ASN A 22 -7.47 7.49 -4.90
C ASN A 22 -6.74 8.02 -3.65
N PHE A 23 -7.08 7.49 -2.46
CA PHE A 23 -6.51 7.85 -1.15
C PHE A 23 -6.47 9.35 -0.83
N ASP A 24 -7.25 10.17 -1.54
CA ASP A 24 -7.33 11.60 -1.31
C ASP A 24 -7.98 11.91 0.06
N GLY A 25 -7.44 12.92 0.74
CA GLY A 25 -7.90 13.38 2.05
C GLY A 25 -7.63 12.46 3.26
N LEU A 26 -7.09 11.24 3.07
CA LEU A 26 -6.68 10.30 4.15
C LEU A 26 -7.62 10.26 5.39
N HIS A 27 -8.92 10.23 5.15
CA HIS A 27 -9.96 10.17 6.20
C HIS A 27 -9.87 8.87 7.02
N LEU A 28 -10.70 8.77 8.07
CA LEU A 28 -10.70 7.60 8.98
C LEU A 28 -10.82 6.24 8.25
N GLY A 29 -11.60 6.18 7.16
CA GLY A 29 -11.69 4.97 6.33
C GLY A 29 -10.37 4.59 5.67
N HIS A 30 -9.68 5.55 5.05
CA HIS A 30 -8.35 5.33 4.46
C HIS A 30 -7.32 4.91 5.52
N GLN A 31 -7.35 5.54 6.70
CA GLN A 31 -6.45 5.18 7.80
C GLN A 31 -6.69 3.76 8.28
N SER A 32 -7.95 3.32 8.35
CA SER A 32 -8.30 1.94 8.70
C SER A 32 -7.74 0.94 7.69
N ILE A 33 -7.87 1.22 6.39
CA ILE A 33 -7.33 0.38 5.33
C ILE A 33 -5.80 0.27 5.45
N ILE A 34 -5.10 1.39 5.64
CA ILE A 34 -3.64 1.40 5.78
C ILE A 34 -3.19 0.58 7.01
N LYS A 35 -3.89 0.70 8.14
CA LYS A 35 -3.59 -0.08 9.35
C LYS A 35 -3.75 -1.58 9.11
N GLN A 36 -4.85 -1.99 8.46
CA GLN A 36 -5.08 -3.40 8.13
C GLN A 36 -4.01 -3.98 7.21
N LEU A 37 -3.59 -3.23 6.18
CA LEU A 37 -2.51 -3.64 5.28
C LEU A 37 -1.18 -3.83 6.03
N SER A 38 -0.86 -2.92 6.96
CA SER A 38 0.36 -3.03 7.77
C SER A 38 0.32 -4.27 8.65
N SER A 39 -0.77 -4.49 9.38
CA SER A 39 -0.93 -5.68 10.23
C SER A 39 -0.86 -6.97 9.42
N TYR A 40 -1.53 -7.03 8.27
CA TYR A 40 -1.48 -8.22 7.41
C TYR A 40 -0.07 -8.47 6.86
N ALA A 41 0.68 -7.42 6.51
CA ALA A 41 2.07 -7.55 6.07
C ALA A 41 2.95 -8.10 7.20
N ASP A 42 2.81 -7.56 8.42
CA ASP A 42 3.59 -8.00 9.58
C ASP A 42 3.29 -9.47 9.94
N GLU A 43 2.04 -9.92 9.78
CA GLU A 43 1.63 -11.31 10.02
C GLU A 43 2.17 -12.31 8.97
N HIS A 44 2.49 -11.84 7.76
CA HIS A 44 2.88 -12.69 6.61
C HIS A 44 4.30 -12.36 6.11
N SER A 45 5.13 -11.72 6.95
CA SER A 45 6.54 -11.38 6.67
C SER A 45 7.51 -12.53 6.94
#